data_AF-A0A848KIV9-F1
#
_entry.id   AF-A0A848KIV9-F1
#
_cell.length_a   1.000
_cell.length_b   1.000
_cell.length_c   1.000
_cell.angle_alpha   90.00
_cell.angle_beta   90.00
_cell.angle_gamma   90.00
#
_symmetry.space_group_name_H-M   'P 1'
#
loop_
_entity.id
_entity.type
_entity.pdbx_description
1 polymer ?
#
loop_
_entity_poly.entity_id
_entity_poly.type
_entity_poly.pdbx_seq_one_letter_code
_entity_poly.pdbx_strand_id
1 'polypeptide(L)'
;MDRSVRHGGDQRAGRASLECSVAQHLRRRIHLQRSDARRTGYQGPHDRDGHRRRSRWLHDRGGRRTVAHPPRTIRPAQARRRPDSTRASLRSLRRPIRGPQPGSDDTGEGHRRRRPRLRVEQQDPRSSGAESCAERDRSRRGLLDPGHDLRRALRRSVDVARRREIRTGVKRSVPALPLLAAELFGFFIAAAAPSPLLVPFGRQFGFGAAMLTIIFAIYAIALLGALLTAGGLSDHVGRKPIIVGALLLETVSMLVFLAASATVWLLLARAIQGFATGIAVGALNAAIVEAARSRAGGLINGFAPLSGLAVGGLLSGWLIQQVADPAELIFSALAAFFAIAAGLTVLIPETSTMRPGAWPSLKPRLSIPAAARRTFLALTPGLIALWALGGLYLSLIPPAMGSVYGVHAALAGGLAIGMLNATGAIAPLVLARLQPQTVTVIGSAAIALGSLLIAASVVTTSIVLFFVGTFVAGIGFGSAFSASPRQLAAFVTASTRAQMFASIYVVSYAAFSIPAVLAGTFVQPFGLTSTLLVFALSLVVVALLGTATSLAERRAARTKMPDLGVGLRDSAHNSITAK
;
A
#
# COMPACT_ATOMS: atom_id res chain seq x y z
N MET A 1 -65.42 43.53 10.36
CA MET A 1 -64.25 44.24 10.90
C MET A 1 -63.05 43.33 10.72
N ASP A 2 -62.27 43.51 9.65
CA ASP A 2 -61.19 44.50 9.45
C ASP A 2 -59.85 43.94 9.97
N ARG A 3 -58.98 43.49 9.04
CA ARG A 3 -57.63 44.02 8.76
C ARG A 3 -56.53 43.41 9.64
N SER A 4 -55.30 43.13 9.20
CA SER A 4 -54.55 43.34 7.94
C SER A 4 -53.16 42.69 8.18
N VAL A 5 -52.66 41.79 7.34
CA VAL A 5 -51.74 42.02 6.19
C VAL A 5 -50.25 42.25 6.54
N ARG A 6 -49.39 41.51 5.79
CA ARG A 6 -47.95 41.70 5.46
C ARG A 6 -46.87 41.31 6.49
N HIS A 7 -46.16 40.21 6.20
CA HIS A 7 -44.72 40.22 5.87
C HIS A 7 -44.27 38.86 5.32
N GLY A 8 -44.11 38.76 4.00
CA GLY A 8 -43.61 37.57 3.29
C GLY A 8 -42.60 37.91 2.18
N GLY A 9 -41.85 39.01 2.35
CA GLY A 9 -41.01 39.60 1.30
C GLY A 9 -39.50 39.33 1.39
N ASP A 10 -38.93 39.07 2.57
CA ASP A 10 -37.47 39.30 2.74
C ASP A 10 -36.55 38.07 2.58
N GLN A 11 -37.07 36.84 2.57
CA GLN A 11 -36.18 35.66 2.52
C GLN A 11 -35.81 35.18 1.11
N ARG A 12 -36.48 35.65 0.05
CA ARG A 12 -36.14 35.27 -1.34
C ARG A 12 -35.11 36.22 -1.98
N ALA A 13 -35.01 37.47 -1.54
CA ALA A 13 -34.02 38.42 -2.06
C ALA A 13 -32.58 38.11 -1.59
N GLY A 14 -32.40 37.58 -0.38
CA GLY A 14 -31.09 37.23 0.18
C GLY A 14 -30.42 35.99 -0.44
N ARG A 15 -31.19 35.03 -0.98
CA ARG A 15 -30.62 33.85 -1.68
C ARG A 15 -30.18 34.16 -3.11
N ALA A 16 -30.90 35.05 -3.81
CA ALA A 16 -30.55 35.44 -5.17
C ALA A 16 -29.27 36.31 -5.24
N SER A 17 -28.99 37.12 -4.20
CA SER A 17 -27.79 37.95 -4.14
C SER A 17 -26.51 37.15 -3.86
N LEU A 18 -26.59 36.08 -3.06
CA LEU A 18 -25.47 35.16 -2.79
C LEU A 18 -25.11 34.29 -4.01
N GLU A 19 -26.11 33.79 -4.76
CA GLU A 19 -25.84 33.01 -5.98
C GLU A 19 -25.22 33.86 -7.10
N CYS A 20 -25.61 35.13 -7.21
CA CYS A 20 -25.04 36.06 -8.18
C CYS A 20 -23.57 36.43 -7.85
N SER A 21 -23.26 36.58 -6.56
CA SER A 21 -21.90 36.88 -6.09
C SER A 21 -20.92 35.70 -6.31
N VAL A 22 -21.37 34.46 -6.07
CA VAL A 22 -20.57 33.25 -6.32
C VAL A 22 -20.37 33.00 -7.82
N ALA A 23 -21.38 33.26 -8.64
CA ALA A 23 -21.27 33.17 -10.10
C ALA A 23 -20.33 34.23 -10.70
N GLN A 24 -20.32 35.45 -10.17
CA GLN A 24 -19.37 36.49 -10.57
C GLN A 24 -17.92 36.18 -10.13
N HIS A 25 -17.73 35.56 -8.96
CA HIS A 25 -16.40 35.13 -8.50
C HIS A 25 -15.80 33.99 -9.35
N LEU A 26 -16.64 33.04 -9.77
CA LEU A 26 -16.22 31.95 -10.67
C LEU A 26 -15.90 32.45 -12.10
N ARG A 27 -16.68 33.41 -12.63
CA ARG A 27 -16.38 34.03 -13.93
C ARG A 27 -15.08 34.83 -13.93
N ARG A 28 -14.74 35.50 -12.81
CA ARG A 28 -13.46 36.22 -12.65
C ARG A 28 -12.25 35.27 -12.63
N ARG A 29 -12.35 34.10 -11.99
CA ARG A 29 -11.28 33.09 -11.98
C ARG A 29 -11.03 32.44 -13.35
N ILE A 30 -12.09 32.19 -14.13
CA ILE A 30 -11.98 31.63 -15.48
C ILE A 30 -11.36 32.65 -16.46
N HIS A 31 -11.64 33.94 -16.28
CA HIS A 31 -11.01 35.00 -17.08
C HIS A 31 -9.51 35.19 -16.77
N LEU A 32 -9.10 35.03 -15.50
CA LEU A 32 -7.69 35.12 -15.09
C LEU A 32 -6.85 33.93 -15.56
N GLN A 33 -7.42 32.71 -15.58
CA GLN A 33 -6.72 31.55 -16.16
C GLN A 33 -6.55 31.65 -17.69
N ARG A 34 -7.46 32.34 -18.39
CA ARG A 34 -7.35 32.59 -19.84
C ARG A 34 -6.35 33.70 -20.18
N SER A 35 -6.07 34.64 -19.28
CA SER A 35 -5.01 35.65 -19.49
C SER A 35 -3.61 35.08 -19.29
N ASP A 36 -3.41 34.12 -18.38
CA ASP A 36 -2.10 33.47 -18.16
C ASP A 36 -1.71 32.51 -19.28
N ALA A 37 -2.69 31.83 -19.90
CA ALA A 37 -2.47 30.99 -21.08
C ALA A 37 -2.11 31.79 -22.36
N ARG A 38 -2.32 33.11 -22.38
CA ARG A 38 -1.86 34.00 -23.48
C ARG A 38 -0.51 34.66 -23.21
N ARG A 39 0.01 34.58 -21.98
CA ARG A 39 1.35 35.08 -21.60
C ARG A 39 2.45 34.03 -21.63
N THR A 40 2.08 32.75 -21.61
CA THR A 40 3.00 31.63 -21.78
C THR A 40 2.77 31.03 -23.17
N GLY A 41 3.66 31.33 -24.12
CA GLY A 41 3.55 30.88 -25.51
C GLY A 41 3.66 29.37 -25.65
N TYR A 42 2.59 28.64 -25.36
CA TYR A 42 2.49 27.20 -25.53
C TYR A 42 1.49 26.89 -26.65
N GLN A 43 2.02 26.68 -27.86
CA GLN A 43 1.26 26.16 -29.00
C GLN A 43 1.15 24.63 -28.84
N GLY A 44 -0.06 24.15 -28.55
CA GLY A 44 -0.41 22.74 -28.76
C GLY A 44 -0.75 22.48 -30.24
N PRO A 45 -0.57 21.25 -30.76
CA PRO A 45 -0.68 20.98 -32.19
C PRO A 45 -2.15 20.89 -32.62
N HIS A 46 -2.46 21.58 -33.72
CA HIS A 46 -3.71 21.41 -34.47
C HIS A 46 -3.56 20.33 -35.54
N ASP A 47 -4.60 19.51 -35.66
CA ASP A 47 -4.92 18.52 -36.68
C ASP A 47 -4.60 18.94 -38.12
N ARG A 48 -4.25 17.95 -38.96
CA ARG A 48 -4.85 17.84 -40.31
C ARG A 48 -5.07 16.38 -40.72
N ASP A 49 -6.26 16.21 -41.29
CA ASP A 49 -6.90 15.01 -41.83
C ASP A 49 -6.11 14.28 -42.91
N GLY A 50 -6.53 13.02 -43.09
CA GLY A 50 -5.97 12.07 -44.04
C GLY A 50 -6.49 12.18 -45.46
N HIS A 51 -5.80 11.47 -46.36
CA HIS A 51 -6.37 11.02 -47.62
C HIS A 51 -5.81 9.64 -48.00
N ARG A 52 -6.78 8.76 -48.29
CA ARG A 52 -6.73 7.53 -49.09
C ARG A 52 -5.46 7.31 -49.92
N ARG A 53 -4.91 6.08 -49.87
CA ARG A 53 -4.64 5.26 -51.08
C ARG A 53 -4.35 3.79 -50.74
N ARG A 54 -4.72 2.95 -51.71
CA ARG A 54 -4.80 1.49 -51.74
C ARG A 54 -3.44 0.79 -51.85
N SER A 55 -3.40 -0.49 -51.46
CA SER A 55 -2.82 -1.70 -52.13
C SER A 55 -2.35 -2.69 -51.04
N ARG A 56 -2.89 -3.91 -50.86
CA ARG A 56 -2.97 -5.12 -51.72
C ARG A 56 -1.59 -5.64 -52.11
N TRP A 57 -1.15 -6.75 -51.49
CA TRP A 57 -0.23 -7.86 -51.89
C TRP A 57 0.07 -8.65 -50.57
N LEU A 58 -0.39 -9.87 -50.27
CA LEU A 58 -0.26 -11.24 -50.83
C LEU A 58 1.17 -11.83 -50.85
N HIS A 59 1.28 -13.03 -50.25
CA HIS A 59 2.35 -14.06 -50.27
C HIS A 59 3.67 -13.74 -49.52
N ASP A 60 4.38 -14.67 -48.88
CA ASP A 60 4.42 -16.13 -49.01
C ASP A 60 5.03 -16.84 -47.76
N ARG A 61 4.86 -18.17 -47.75
CA ARG A 61 5.48 -19.29 -46.99
C ARG A 61 6.97 -19.06 -46.61
N GLY A 62 7.51 -19.55 -45.49
CA GLY A 62 7.60 -20.94 -45.00
C GLY A 62 9.01 -21.49 -45.24
N GLY A 63 9.68 -22.09 -44.23
CA GLY A 63 10.89 -22.90 -44.49
C GLY A 63 11.96 -22.98 -43.38
N ARG A 64 12.13 -24.21 -42.87
CA ARG A 64 13.11 -24.77 -41.92
C ARG A 64 14.61 -24.56 -42.24
N ARG A 65 15.47 -24.65 -41.20
CA ARG A 65 16.68 -25.53 -41.00
C ARG A 65 17.74 -24.82 -40.12
N THR A 66 17.99 -25.24 -38.86
CA THR A 66 19.09 -26.13 -38.38
C THR A 66 20.44 -25.99 -39.10
N VAL A 67 21.51 -25.61 -38.37
CA VAL A 67 22.86 -26.25 -38.34
C VAL A 67 23.65 -25.71 -37.13
N ALA A 68 24.47 -26.60 -36.53
CA ALA A 68 25.28 -26.47 -35.34
C ALA A 68 26.73 -25.94 -35.60
N HIS A 69 27.42 -25.62 -34.49
CA HIS A 69 28.85 -25.24 -34.23
C HIS A 69 29.95 -26.14 -34.88
N PRO A 70 31.30 -25.99 -34.66
CA PRO A 70 32.14 -25.18 -33.73
C PRO A 70 33.49 -24.66 -34.39
N PRO A 71 34.68 -24.61 -33.71
CA PRO A 71 35.15 -23.73 -32.62
C PRO A 71 36.47 -22.99 -32.93
N ARG A 72 36.93 -22.07 -32.06
CA ARG A 72 38.38 -21.84 -31.86
C ARG A 72 38.72 -21.30 -30.46
N THR A 73 39.86 -21.79 -30.00
CA THR A 73 40.37 -21.93 -28.63
C THR A 73 41.51 -20.95 -28.32
N ILE A 74 41.70 -20.67 -27.01
CA ILE A 74 43.00 -20.46 -26.28
C ILE A 74 43.75 -19.14 -26.61
N ARG A 75 44.36 -18.34 -25.71
CA ARG A 75 44.53 -18.20 -24.24
C ARG A 75 45.32 -16.86 -24.02
N PRO A 76 46.03 -16.57 -22.91
CA PRO A 76 45.76 -15.44 -22.01
C PRO A 76 46.89 -14.36 -21.96
N ALA A 77 46.66 -13.27 -21.22
CA ALA A 77 47.77 -12.53 -20.59
C ALA A 77 47.31 -11.86 -19.28
N GLN A 78 47.92 -12.31 -18.19
CA GLN A 78 47.97 -11.64 -16.90
C GLN A 78 48.88 -10.40 -17.01
N ALA A 79 48.62 -9.35 -16.21
CA ALA A 79 49.52 -8.95 -15.12
C ALA A 79 49.27 -7.50 -14.64
N ARG A 80 48.94 -7.42 -13.34
CA ARG A 80 49.63 -6.64 -12.30
C ARG A 80 49.45 -5.11 -12.19
N ARG A 81 49.24 -4.76 -10.91
CA ARG A 81 49.75 -3.62 -10.11
C ARG A 81 48.84 -2.39 -9.90
N ARG A 82 48.18 -2.40 -8.73
CA ARG A 82 48.09 -1.29 -7.73
C ARG A 82 49.50 -0.85 -7.25
N PRO A 83 49.71 0.16 -6.37
CA PRO A 83 48.75 0.97 -5.56
C PRO A 83 49.06 2.49 -5.42
N ASP A 84 48.17 3.18 -4.68
CA ASP A 84 48.35 4.33 -3.76
C ASP A 84 49.08 5.62 -4.23
N SER A 85 48.60 6.85 -3.97
CA SER A 85 48.42 7.43 -2.64
C SER A 85 48.08 8.93 -2.73
N THR A 86 47.44 9.44 -1.67
CA THR A 86 47.62 10.76 -1.00
C THR A 86 47.07 12.10 -1.54
N ARG A 87 46.25 12.73 -0.65
CA ARG A 87 46.28 14.11 -0.08
C ARG A 87 46.30 15.31 -1.05
N ALA A 88 45.27 16.17 -1.10
CA ALA A 88 44.82 17.20 -0.14
C ALA A 88 45.41 18.62 -0.36
N SER A 89 44.48 19.56 -0.64
CA SER A 89 44.38 20.96 -0.13
C SER A 89 45.15 22.15 -0.76
N LEU A 90 44.47 23.33 -0.69
CA LEU A 90 44.91 24.75 -0.80
C LEU A 90 44.78 25.41 -2.20
N ARG A 91 43.86 26.35 -2.43
CA ARG A 91 43.73 27.81 -2.08
C ARG A 91 44.32 28.78 -3.14
N SER A 92 43.42 29.48 -3.82
CA SER A 92 43.37 30.94 -4.16
C SER A 92 44.58 31.69 -4.76
N LEU A 93 44.37 32.43 -5.89
CA LEU A 93 44.39 33.92 -6.00
C LEU A 93 44.55 34.51 -7.44
N ARG A 94 43.78 35.60 -7.72
CA ARG A 94 43.99 36.79 -8.61
C ARG A 94 43.93 36.62 -10.17
N ARG A 95 42.97 37.19 -10.94
CA ARG A 95 42.62 38.60 -11.38
C ARG A 95 43.63 39.24 -12.37
N PRO A 96 43.29 40.30 -13.17
CA PRO A 96 42.02 40.78 -13.82
C PRO A 96 42.25 41.36 -15.27
N ILE A 97 41.26 42.05 -15.90
CA ILE A 97 41.37 43.35 -16.64
C ILE A 97 39.96 43.94 -16.97
N ARG A 98 39.81 45.27 -16.81
CA ARG A 98 38.64 46.19 -17.01
C ARG A 98 38.48 46.57 -18.51
N GLY A 99 37.27 46.77 -19.10
CA GLY A 99 36.39 47.97 -19.09
C GLY A 99 36.66 48.89 -20.33
N PRO A 100 35.83 49.89 -20.75
CA PRO A 100 34.43 50.27 -20.47
C PRO A 100 33.57 50.64 -21.73
N GLN A 101 32.28 51.01 -21.55
CA GLN A 101 31.37 51.76 -22.48
C GLN A 101 31.64 53.30 -22.40
N PRO A 102 30.88 54.30 -22.98
CA PRO A 102 29.61 54.32 -23.78
C PRO A 102 29.49 55.38 -24.94
N GLY A 103 28.37 55.37 -25.70
CA GLY A 103 27.54 56.58 -25.99
C GLY A 103 27.65 57.39 -27.32
N SER A 104 26.45 57.69 -27.87
CA SER A 104 25.95 58.83 -28.71
C SER A 104 26.24 59.00 -30.21
N ASP A 105 25.13 59.06 -30.98
CA ASP A 105 24.68 59.99 -32.05
C ASP A 105 25.68 60.55 -33.10
N ASP A 106 25.43 60.38 -34.41
CA ASP A 106 24.54 61.21 -35.25
C ASP A 106 24.85 61.08 -36.77
N THR A 107 23.81 61.30 -37.60
CA THR A 107 23.76 61.70 -39.03
C THR A 107 24.30 60.85 -40.20
N GLY A 108 23.46 60.74 -41.25
CA GLY A 108 23.87 61.15 -42.61
C GLY A 108 23.72 60.17 -43.79
N GLU A 109 22.65 60.38 -44.60
CA GLU A 109 22.51 60.08 -46.06
C GLU A 109 22.64 58.62 -46.57
N GLY A 110 21.88 58.09 -47.53
CA GLY A 110 20.83 58.58 -48.43
C GLY A 110 20.85 57.72 -49.72
N HIS A 111 19.71 57.13 -50.15
CA HIS A 111 19.34 56.94 -51.58
C HIS A 111 18.02 56.15 -51.79
N ARG A 112 17.04 56.84 -52.43
CA ARG A 112 16.27 56.51 -53.67
C ARG A 112 15.80 55.04 -53.88
N ARG A 113 14.62 54.70 -54.42
CA ARG A 113 13.47 55.39 -55.06
C ARG A 113 12.40 54.31 -55.43
N ARG A 114 11.17 54.79 -55.70
CA ARG A 114 10.07 54.27 -56.58
C ARG A 114 8.88 53.47 -55.99
N ARG A 115 7.71 54.13 -56.10
CA ARG A 115 6.32 53.59 -56.18
C ARG A 115 5.84 53.64 -57.66
N PRO A 116 4.72 52.97 -58.00
CA PRO A 116 3.55 53.68 -58.56
C PRO A 116 2.22 53.18 -57.94
N ARG A 117 1.30 54.05 -57.50
CA ARG A 117 0.22 54.82 -58.19
C ARG A 117 -1.10 54.05 -58.38
N LEU A 118 -2.13 54.63 -57.75
CA LEU A 118 -3.57 54.33 -57.82
C LEU A 118 -4.18 54.83 -59.13
N ARG A 119 -5.27 54.17 -59.56
CA ARG A 119 -6.21 54.66 -60.58
C ARG A 119 -7.61 54.74 -59.95
N VAL A 120 -8.22 55.91 -60.06
CA VAL A 120 -9.61 56.23 -59.72
C VAL A 120 -10.34 56.38 -61.04
N GLU A 121 -11.55 55.82 -61.16
CA GLU A 121 -12.48 56.19 -62.23
C GLU A 121 -13.88 56.34 -61.63
N GLN A 122 -14.51 57.48 -61.95
CA GLN A 122 -15.82 57.97 -61.51
C GLN A 122 -16.95 57.27 -62.26
N GLN A 123 -18.15 57.22 -61.67
CA GLN A 123 -19.39 57.78 -62.27
C GLN A 123 -20.62 57.56 -61.38
N ASP A 124 -21.44 58.62 -61.32
CA ASP A 124 -22.87 58.73 -60.98
C ASP A 124 -23.44 59.65 -62.11
N PRO A 125 -24.75 59.73 -62.48
CA PRO A 125 -25.93 59.51 -61.63
C PRO A 125 -27.27 59.01 -62.31
N ARG A 126 -28.30 58.78 -61.47
CA ARG A 126 -29.79 58.85 -61.70
C ARG A 126 -30.51 57.83 -62.62
N SER A 127 -31.44 57.05 -62.05
CA SER A 127 -32.92 57.22 -62.25
C SER A 127 -33.75 56.00 -61.75
N SER A 128 -34.90 56.32 -61.13
CA SER A 128 -36.08 55.48 -60.84
C SER A 128 -35.87 54.28 -59.90
N GLY A 129 -36.77 53.92 -58.99
CA GLY A 129 -38.17 54.29 -58.79
C GLY A 129 -38.80 53.09 -58.09
N ALA A 130 -39.33 53.34 -56.89
CA ALA A 130 -40.38 52.59 -56.21
C ALA A 130 -40.55 51.09 -56.55
N GLU A 131 -39.94 50.21 -55.74
CA GLU A 131 -40.47 48.87 -55.47
C GLU A 131 -39.80 48.28 -54.22
N SER A 132 -40.12 48.89 -53.07
CA SER A 132 -39.73 48.38 -51.75
C SER A 132 -40.89 48.63 -50.80
N CYS A 133 -41.82 47.68 -50.73
CA CYS A 133 -42.66 47.41 -49.55
C CYS A 133 -43.63 46.24 -49.84
N ALA A 134 -43.11 45.02 -50.05
CA ALA A 134 -43.96 43.81 -49.99
C ALA A 134 -43.18 42.50 -49.76
N GLU A 135 -41.90 42.41 -50.12
CA GLU A 135 -41.19 41.11 -50.16
C GLU A 135 -40.31 40.80 -48.93
N ARG A 136 -40.37 41.62 -47.88
CA ARG A 136 -39.41 41.55 -46.74
C ARG A 136 -39.97 40.94 -45.45
N ASP A 137 -41.03 40.13 -45.54
CA ASP A 137 -41.67 39.54 -44.35
C ASP A 137 -41.88 38.00 -44.38
N ARG A 138 -41.24 37.28 -45.31
CA ARG A 138 -41.28 35.80 -45.33
C ARG A 138 -40.00 35.08 -44.91
N SER A 139 -38.92 35.80 -44.62
CA SER A 139 -37.61 35.20 -44.25
C SER A 139 -37.28 35.23 -42.75
N ARG A 140 -38.25 35.53 -41.88
CA ARG A 140 -38.08 35.58 -40.40
C ARG A 140 -38.83 34.49 -39.61
N ARG A 141 -39.01 33.30 -40.18
CA ARG A 141 -39.44 32.10 -39.42
C ARG A 141 -38.47 30.96 -39.67
N GLY A 142 -37.33 30.99 -39.01
CA GLY A 142 -36.32 29.94 -39.10
C GLY A 142 -35.00 30.27 -38.42
N LEU A 143 -35.02 31.08 -37.35
CA LEU A 143 -33.83 31.27 -36.54
C LEU A 143 -33.77 30.11 -35.53
N LEU A 144 -33.07 29.05 -35.91
CA LEU A 144 -32.69 27.94 -35.02
C LEU A 144 -31.97 28.53 -33.80
N ASP A 145 -32.56 28.36 -32.62
CA ASP A 145 -31.94 28.71 -31.33
C ASP A 145 -30.69 27.84 -31.13
N PRO A 146 -29.46 28.39 -31.25
CA PRO A 146 -28.23 27.62 -31.14
C PRO A 146 -28.05 27.01 -29.74
N GLY A 147 -28.72 27.55 -28.73
CA GLY A 147 -28.72 27.03 -27.36
C GLY A 147 -29.53 25.74 -27.22
N HIS A 148 -30.53 25.52 -28.08
CA HIS A 148 -31.44 24.39 -27.96
C HIS A 148 -30.83 23.08 -28.46
N ASP A 149 -30.00 23.15 -29.51
CA ASP A 149 -29.29 21.99 -30.07
C ASP A 149 -28.08 21.58 -29.22
N LEU A 150 -27.34 22.55 -28.66
CA LEU A 150 -26.25 22.24 -27.73
C LEU A 150 -26.77 21.56 -26.44
N ARG A 151 -27.92 22.01 -25.92
CA ARG A 151 -28.57 21.37 -24.77
C ARG A 151 -29.08 19.96 -25.10
N ARG A 152 -29.57 19.70 -26.32
CA ARG A 152 -29.97 18.35 -26.75
C ARG A 152 -28.75 17.44 -26.94
N ALA A 153 -27.66 17.95 -27.51
CA ALA A 153 -26.42 17.20 -27.69
C ALA A 153 -25.80 16.80 -26.34
N LEU A 154 -25.76 17.74 -25.38
CA LEU A 154 -25.28 17.47 -24.01
C LEU A 154 -26.19 16.49 -23.25
N ARG A 155 -27.52 16.59 -23.40
CA ARG A 155 -28.44 15.62 -22.80
C ARG A 155 -28.25 14.23 -23.40
N ARG A 156 -28.07 14.12 -24.72
CA ARG A 156 -27.82 12.85 -25.40
C ARG A 156 -26.49 12.22 -24.98
N SER A 157 -25.42 13.00 -24.83
CA SER A 157 -24.13 12.47 -24.36
C SER A 157 -24.17 12.03 -22.89
N VAL A 158 -24.89 12.77 -22.03
CA VAL A 158 -25.15 12.36 -20.64
C VAL A 158 -26.04 11.11 -20.60
N ASP A 159 -27.09 11.02 -21.42
CA ASP A 159 -27.97 9.86 -21.48
C ASP A 159 -27.29 8.62 -22.05
N VAL A 160 -26.37 8.77 -23.01
CA VAL A 160 -25.56 7.67 -23.55
C VAL A 160 -24.51 7.21 -22.53
N ALA A 161 -23.89 8.13 -21.79
CA ALA A 161 -23.01 7.79 -20.67
C ALA A 161 -23.78 7.06 -19.56
N ARG A 162 -24.96 7.56 -19.21
CA ARG A 162 -25.86 6.97 -18.20
C ARG A 162 -26.39 5.60 -18.64
N ARG A 163 -26.72 5.43 -19.92
CA ARG A 163 -27.14 4.13 -20.48
C ARG A 163 -25.98 3.13 -20.59
N ARG A 164 -24.73 3.58 -20.80
CA ARG A 164 -23.55 2.70 -20.67
C ARG A 164 -23.33 2.25 -19.24
N GLU A 165 -23.53 3.13 -18.27
CA GLU A 165 -23.40 2.85 -16.83
C GLU A 165 -24.52 1.91 -16.33
N ILE A 166 -25.75 2.08 -16.84
CA ILE A 166 -26.90 1.21 -16.54
C ILE A 166 -26.78 -0.16 -17.24
N ARG A 167 -26.19 -0.23 -18.43
CA ARG A 167 -26.01 -1.52 -19.16
C ARG A 167 -24.87 -2.38 -18.59
N THR A 168 -24.10 -1.86 -17.62
CA THR A 168 -23.06 -2.61 -16.89
C THR A 168 -23.48 -3.19 -15.55
N GLY A 169 -24.73 -3.01 -15.10
CA GLY A 169 -25.34 -3.82 -14.04
C GLY A 169 -26.61 -4.45 -14.62
N VAL A 170 -26.76 -5.76 -14.75
CA VAL A 170 -26.78 -6.77 -13.69
C VAL A 170 -26.32 -8.10 -14.29
N LYS A 171 -25.03 -8.45 -14.15
CA LYS A 171 -24.68 -9.85 -13.88
C LYS A 171 -24.67 -9.95 -12.36
N ARG A 172 -25.25 -11.00 -11.78
CA ARG A 172 -25.16 -11.29 -10.33
C ARG A 172 -23.67 -11.38 -9.96
N SER A 173 -23.05 -10.25 -9.65
CA SER A 173 -21.65 -10.16 -9.29
C SER A 173 -21.55 -10.61 -7.84
N VAL A 174 -20.83 -11.71 -7.61
CA VAL A 174 -20.37 -12.07 -6.27
C VAL A 174 -19.87 -10.80 -5.58
N PRO A 175 -20.30 -10.47 -4.36
CA PRO A 175 -19.83 -9.27 -3.69
C PRO A 175 -18.32 -9.41 -3.44
N ALA A 176 -17.53 -8.74 -4.28
CA ALA A 176 -16.08 -8.95 -4.36
C ALA A 176 -15.38 -8.63 -3.04
N LEU A 177 -15.81 -7.58 -2.34
CA LEU A 177 -15.17 -7.16 -1.09
C LEU A 177 -15.28 -8.22 0.03
N PRO A 178 -16.47 -8.77 0.38
CA PRO A 178 -16.58 -9.90 1.31
C PRO A 178 -15.75 -11.11 0.94
N LEU A 179 -15.73 -11.48 -0.35
CA LEU A 179 -14.93 -12.61 -0.82
C LEU A 179 -13.43 -12.37 -0.58
N LEU A 180 -12.90 -11.23 -1.04
CA LEU A 180 -11.49 -10.87 -0.85
C LEU A 180 -11.10 -10.77 0.64
N ALA A 181 -12.00 -10.26 1.47
CA ALA A 181 -11.80 -10.21 2.92
C ALA A 181 -11.77 -11.61 3.54
N ALA A 182 -12.66 -12.51 3.11
CA ALA A 182 -12.69 -13.90 3.55
C ALA A 182 -11.44 -14.67 3.09
N GLU A 183 -10.98 -14.45 1.85
CA GLU A 183 -9.72 -15.01 1.35
C GLU A 183 -8.54 -14.57 2.20
N LEU A 184 -8.39 -13.26 2.45
CA LEU A 184 -7.32 -12.72 3.30
C LEU A 184 -7.38 -13.32 4.71
N PHE A 185 -8.56 -13.37 5.31
CA PHE A 185 -8.78 -13.98 6.61
C PHE A 185 -8.41 -15.48 6.62
N GLY A 186 -8.81 -16.22 5.58
CA GLY A 186 -8.51 -17.64 5.40
C GLY A 186 -7.01 -17.95 5.32
N PHE A 187 -6.23 -17.13 4.59
CA PHE A 187 -4.77 -17.25 4.56
C PHE A 187 -4.15 -17.18 5.96
N PHE A 188 -4.64 -16.28 6.82
CA PHE A 188 -4.12 -16.14 8.17
C PHE A 188 -4.66 -17.19 9.15
N ILE A 189 -5.87 -17.74 8.94
CA ILE A 189 -6.29 -18.98 9.61
C ILE A 189 -5.32 -20.10 9.27
N ALA A 190 -5.07 -20.32 7.97
CA ALA A 190 -4.18 -21.37 7.50
C ALA A 190 -2.75 -21.20 8.00
N ALA A 191 -2.25 -19.97 8.14
CA ALA A 191 -0.91 -19.70 8.67
C ALA A 191 -0.74 -20.18 10.12
N ALA A 192 -1.75 -19.97 10.98
CA ALA A 192 -1.72 -20.37 12.39
C ALA A 192 -2.14 -21.82 12.63
N ALA A 193 -2.97 -22.40 11.75
CA ALA A 193 -3.58 -23.71 11.97
C ALA A 193 -2.58 -24.85 12.24
N PRO A 194 -1.41 -24.95 11.57
CA PRO A 194 -0.48 -26.02 11.85
C PRO A 194 0.22 -25.88 13.21
N SER A 195 0.20 -24.71 13.88
CA SER A 195 0.96 -24.51 15.13
C SER A 195 0.63 -25.51 16.24
N PRO A 196 -0.66 -25.71 16.61
CA PRO A 196 -1.00 -26.74 17.58
C PRO A 196 -0.76 -28.17 17.06
N LEU A 197 -0.89 -28.40 15.74
CA LEU A 197 -0.71 -29.71 15.09
C LEU A 197 0.77 -30.15 14.99
N LEU A 198 1.72 -29.22 15.02
CA LEU A 198 3.15 -29.55 14.94
C LEU A 198 3.66 -30.29 16.17
N VAL A 199 2.98 -30.19 17.32
CA VAL A 199 3.32 -30.96 18.52
C VAL A 199 3.05 -32.47 18.31
N PRO A 200 1.84 -32.91 17.93
CA PRO A 200 1.61 -34.33 17.61
C PRO A 200 2.45 -34.80 16.41
N PHE A 201 2.64 -34.00 15.35
CA PHE A 201 3.57 -34.37 14.27
C PHE A 201 5.01 -34.56 14.75
N GLY A 202 5.47 -33.73 15.70
CA GLY A 202 6.80 -33.87 16.30
C GLY A 202 6.98 -35.21 17.01
N ARG A 203 5.94 -35.69 17.71
CA ARG A 203 5.94 -37.01 18.33
C ARG A 203 5.91 -38.13 17.30
N GLN A 204 5.09 -38.00 16.25
CA GLN A 204 4.93 -38.99 15.21
C GLN A 204 6.18 -39.17 14.34
N PHE A 205 6.82 -38.06 13.94
CA PHE A 205 7.99 -38.06 13.06
C PHE A 205 9.33 -37.97 13.83
N GLY A 206 9.29 -37.89 15.16
CA GLY A 206 10.47 -37.91 16.02
C GLY A 206 11.36 -36.66 15.94
N PHE A 207 10.79 -35.47 15.70
CA PHE A 207 11.57 -34.23 15.65
C PHE A 207 11.41 -33.35 16.90
N GLY A 208 12.49 -32.68 17.31
CA GLY A 208 12.53 -31.83 18.49
C GLY A 208 12.22 -30.35 18.23
N ALA A 209 12.38 -29.52 19.26
CA ALA A 209 12.08 -28.09 19.22
C ALA A 209 12.84 -27.30 18.13
N ALA A 210 14.11 -27.65 17.86
CA ALA A 210 14.90 -27.01 16.81
C ALA A 210 14.27 -27.19 15.42
N MET A 211 13.83 -28.40 15.10
CA MET A 211 13.17 -28.65 13.82
C MET A 211 11.77 -28.00 13.76
N LEU A 212 11.05 -27.99 14.89
CA LEU A 212 9.78 -27.27 15.01
C LEU A 212 9.97 -25.79 14.63
N THR A 213 10.99 -25.12 15.18
CA THR A 213 11.24 -23.71 14.87
C THR A 213 11.76 -23.49 13.43
N ILE A 214 12.49 -24.45 12.85
CA ILE A 214 12.85 -24.44 11.42
C ILE A 214 11.61 -24.53 10.52
N ILE A 215 10.63 -25.38 10.86
CA ILE A 215 9.35 -25.49 10.14
C ILE A 215 8.59 -24.15 10.16
N PHE A 216 8.68 -23.36 11.22
CA PHE A 216 8.15 -21.98 11.23
C PHE A 216 8.98 -21.01 10.41
N ALA A 217 10.30 -21.07 10.54
CA ALA A 217 11.19 -20.16 9.86
C ALA A 217 11.10 -20.29 8.34
N ILE A 218 10.99 -21.52 7.80
CA ILE A 218 10.92 -21.73 6.36
C ILE A 218 9.67 -21.08 5.75
N TYR A 219 8.53 -21.08 6.45
CA TYR A 219 7.33 -20.34 6.05
C TYR A 219 7.60 -18.84 5.96
N ALA A 220 8.20 -18.24 7.00
CA ALA A 220 8.49 -16.81 7.04
C ALA A 220 9.51 -16.39 5.98
N ILE A 221 10.53 -17.22 5.72
CA ILE A 221 11.53 -16.98 4.67
C ILE A 221 10.89 -17.05 3.28
N ALA A 222 10.08 -18.07 3.01
CA ALA A 222 9.38 -18.22 1.74
C ALA A 222 8.38 -17.07 1.50
N LEU A 223 7.66 -16.66 2.55
CA LEU A 223 6.76 -15.51 2.53
C LEU A 223 7.52 -14.23 2.23
N LEU A 224 8.61 -13.94 2.94
CA LEU A 224 9.44 -12.76 2.68
C LEU A 224 9.99 -12.79 1.24
N GLY A 225 10.49 -13.93 0.77
CA GLY A 225 10.96 -14.10 -0.60
C GLY A 225 9.89 -13.77 -1.64
N ALA A 226 8.68 -14.31 -1.47
CA ALA A 226 7.53 -14.00 -2.31
C ALA A 226 7.12 -12.52 -2.23
N LEU A 227 7.09 -11.94 -1.04
CA LEU A 227 6.68 -10.55 -0.85
C LEU A 227 7.67 -9.56 -1.50
N LEU A 228 8.97 -9.87 -1.44
CA LEU A 228 10.03 -9.05 -2.02
C LEU A 228 10.15 -9.18 -3.54
N THR A 229 9.80 -10.35 -4.09
CA THR A 229 9.90 -10.62 -5.53
C THR A 229 8.57 -10.43 -6.23
N ALA A 230 7.50 -11.08 -5.78
CA ALA A 230 6.20 -11.08 -6.42
C ALA A 230 5.20 -10.05 -5.84
N GLY A 231 5.55 -9.30 -4.80
CA GLY A 231 4.63 -8.35 -4.14
C GLY A 231 4.08 -7.25 -5.06
N GLY A 232 4.84 -6.85 -6.10
CA GLY A 232 4.41 -5.89 -7.12
C GLY A 232 3.86 -6.53 -8.40
N LEU A 233 3.85 -7.87 -8.49
CA LEU A 233 3.52 -8.58 -9.73
C LEU A 233 2.05 -8.37 -10.13
N SER A 234 1.16 -8.25 -9.14
CA SER A 234 -0.28 -8.01 -9.39
C SER A 234 -0.59 -6.65 -10.01
N ASP A 235 0.29 -5.65 -9.87
CA ASP A 235 0.15 -4.37 -10.58
C ASP A 235 0.38 -4.52 -12.10
N HIS A 236 1.06 -5.58 -12.53
CA HIS A 236 1.49 -5.78 -13.92
C HIS A 236 0.71 -6.90 -14.61
N VAL A 237 0.46 -8.01 -13.91
CA VAL A 237 -0.25 -9.19 -14.43
C VAL A 237 -1.77 -9.09 -14.20
N GLY A 238 -2.20 -8.30 -13.23
CA GLY A 238 -3.60 -8.20 -12.78
C GLY A 238 -3.77 -8.73 -11.34
N ARG A 239 -4.78 -8.24 -10.62
CA ARG A 239 -5.11 -8.72 -9.26
C ARG A 239 -5.62 -10.16 -9.33
N LYS A 240 -6.60 -10.43 -10.21
CA LYS A 240 -7.31 -11.71 -10.27
C LYS A 240 -6.38 -12.91 -10.54
N PRO A 241 -5.55 -12.93 -11.60
CA PRO A 241 -4.71 -14.09 -11.87
C PRO A 241 -3.71 -14.38 -10.75
N ILE A 242 -3.20 -13.33 -10.08
CA ILE A 242 -2.26 -13.47 -8.97
C ILE A 242 -2.96 -14.01 -7.72
N ILE A 243 -4.16 -13.52 -7.40
CA ILE A 243 -4.96 -14.04 -6.26
C ILE A 243 -5.34 -15.50 -6.52
N VAL A 244 -5.87 -15.83 -7.70
CA VAL A 244 -6.23 -17.22 -8.06
C VAL A 244 -5.00 -18.14 -7.97
N GLY A 245 -3.86 -17.72 -8.53
CA GLY A 245 -2.62 -18.50 -8.45
C GLY A 245 -2.17 -18.74 -7.00
N ALA A 246 -2.27 -17.73 -6.13
CA ALA A 246 -1.93 -17.87 -4.73
C ALA A 246 -2.90 -18.80 -3.98
N LEU A 247 -4.21 -18.72 -4.24
CA LEU A 247 -5.21 -19.61 -3.65
C LEU A 247 -5.00 -21.07 -4.06
N LEU A 248 -4.69 -21.32 -5.33
CA LEU A 248 -4.36 -22.66 -5.81
C LEU A 248 -3.06 -23.19 -5.18
N LEU A 249 -2.05 -22.34 -5.01
CA LEU A 249 -0.80 -22.73 -4.38
C LEU A 249 -0.99 -23.03 -2.88
N GLU A 250 -1.84 -22.27 -2.19
CA GLU A 250 -2.23 -22.54 -0.80
C GLU A 250 -3.03 -23.85 -0.69
N THR A 251 -3.92 -24.13 -1.67
CA THR A 251 -4.60 -25.43 -1.77
C THR A 251 -3.60 -26.57 -1.87
N VAL A 252 -2.59 -26.44 -2.74
CA VAL A 252 -1.51 -27.44 -2.86
C VAL A 252 -0.77 -27.61 -1.54
N SER A 253 -0.46 -26.52 -0.83
CA SER A 253 0.16 -26.60 0.50
C SER A 253 -0.68 -27.44 1.48
N MET A 254 -1.99 -27.21 1.53
CA MET A 254 -2.89 -27.99 2.40
C MET A 254 -2.92 -29.48 2.01
N LEU A 255 -2.89 -29.80 0.71
CA LEU A 255 -2.80 -31.18 0.25
C LEU A 255 -1.45 -31.83 0.60
N VAL A 256 -0.34 -31.08 0.56
CA VAL A 256 0.99 -31.55 0.98
C VAL A 256 1.03 -31.81 2.49
N PHE A 257 0.33 -31.00 3.29
CA PHE A 257 0.13 -31.27 4.73
C PHE A 257 -0.68 -32.55 4.97
N LEU A 258 -1.75 -32.79 4.21
CA LEU A 258 -2.55 -34.02 4.30
C LEU A 258 -1.74 -35.28 3.95
N ALA A 259 -0.87 -35.18 2.95
CA ALA A 259 -0.01 -36.27 2.52
C ALA A 259 1.24 -36.47 3.40
N ALA A 260 1.38 -35.71 4.50
CA ALA A 260 2.60 -35.70 5.28
C ALA A 260 2.85 -37.05 5.97
N SER A 261 3.90 -37.73 5.54
CA SER A 261 4.39 -38.98 6.13
C SER A 261 5.77 -38.85 6.79
N ALA A 262 6.41 -37.69 6.64
CA ALA A 262 7.71 -37.38 7.22
C ALA A 262 7.91 -35.87 7.35
N THR A 263 8.89 -35.46 8.17
CA THR A 263 9.21 -34.04 8.45
C THR A 263 9.46 -33.20 7.19
N VAL A 264 10.02 -33.80 6.12
CA VAL A 264 10.27 -33.09 4.85
C VAL A 264 8.97 -32.57 4.21
N TRP A 265 7.86 -33.29 4.35
CA TRP A 265 6.55 -32.85 3.84
C TRP A 265 6.07 -31.59 4.55
N LEU A 266 6.29 -31.50 5.88
CA LEU A 266 5.93 -30.30 6.65
C LEU A 266 6.77 -29.08 6.23
N LEU A 267 8.06 -29.28 5.95
CA LEU A 267 8.93 -28.23 5.42
C LEU A 267 8.47 -27.75 4.05
N LEU A 268 8.16 -28.69 3.14
CA LEU A 268 7.66 -28.39 1.80
C LEU A 268 6.32 -27.67 1.87
N ALA A 269 5.36 -28.18 2.65
CA ALA A 269 4.05 -27.55 2.84
C ALA A 269 4.22 -26.13 3.36
N ARG A 270 5.01 -25.91 4.42
CA ARG A 270 5.27 -24.57 4.96
C ARG A 270 5.97 -23.62 3.98
N ALA A 271 6.91 -24.12 3.17
CA ALA A 271 7.57 -23.31 2.14
C ALA A 271 6.57 -22.87 1.05
N ILE A 272 5.75 -23.80 0.56
CA ILE A 272 4.69 -23.52 -0.42
C ILE A 272 3.68 -22.53 0.17
N GLN A 273 3.24 -22.78 1.41
CA GLN A 273 2.31 -21.93 2.15
C GLN A 273 2.82 -20.49 2.30
N GLY A 274 4.08 -20.36 2.72
CA GLY A 274 4.72 -19.05 2.91
C GLY A 274 4.75 -18.30 1.60
N PHE A 275 5.20 -18.95 0.54
CA PHE A 275 5.26 -18.35 -0.79
C PHE A 275 3.87 -17.93 -1.30
N ALA A 276 2.85 -18.80 -1.18
CA ALA A 276 1.47 -18.51 -1.53
C ALA A 276 0.93 -17.29 -0.76
N THR A 277 1.10 -17.29 0.56
CA THR A 277 0.67 -16.19 1.44
C THR A 277 1.37 -14.88 1.07
N GLY A 278 2.68 -14.90 0.79
CA GLY A 278 3.44 -13.71 0.42
C GLY A 278 2.96 -13.05 -0.87
N ILE A 279 2.58 -13.87 -1.87
CA ILE A 279 1.94 -13.39 -3.10
C ILE A 279 0.54 -12.83 -2.81
N ALA A 280 -0.26 -13.58 -2.06
CA ALA A 280 -1.65 -13.26 -1.76
C ALA A 280 -1.79 -11.93 -1.01
N VAL A 281 -1.00 -11.73 0.05
CA VAL A 281 -1.10 -10.54 0.92
C VAL A 281 -0.96 -9.24 0.13
N GLY A 282 -0.02 -9.17 -0.82
CA GLY A 282 0.15 -7.97 -1.66
C GLY A 282 -1.06 -7.71 -2.55
N ALA A 283 -1.53 -8.75 -3.27
CA ALA A 283 -2.62 -8.64 -4.22
C ALA A 283 -3.99 -8.42 -3.55
N LEU A 284 -4.29 -9.17 -2.48
CA LEU A 284 -5.52 -9.07 -1.70
C LEU A 284 -5.63 -7.72 -1.00
N ASN A 285 -4.57 -7.24 -0.35
CA ASN A 285 -4.61 -5.94 0.32
C ASN A 285 -4.93 -4.80 -0.68
N ALA A 286 -4.36 -4.85 -1.89
CA ALA A 286 -4.65 -3.89 -2.94
C ALA A 286 -6.09 -4.03 -3.46
N ALA A 287 -6.52 -5.25 -3.79
CA ALA A 287 -7.87 -5.53 -4.29
C ALA A 287 -8.96 -5.14 -3.28
N ILE A 288 -8.74 -5.37 -1.98
CA ILE A 288 -9.66 -4.96 -0.90
C ILE A 288 -9.79 -3.44 -0.84
N VAL A 289 -8.67 -2.70 -0.95
CA VAL A 289 -8.70 -1.23 -0.95
C VAL A 289 -9.37 -0.68 -2.21
N GLU A 290 -9.14 -1.31 -3.37
CA GLU A 290 -9.78 -0.94 -4.64
C GLU A 290 -11.29 -1.24 -4.64
N ALA A 291 -11.71 -2.35 -4.03
CA ALA A 291 -13.12 -2.77 -3.94
C ALA A 291 -13.90 -2.05 -2.82
N ALA A 292 -13.23 -1.63 -1.75
CA ALA A 292 -13.86 -0.95 -0.63
C ALA A 292 -14.22 0.49 -0.97
N ARG A 293 -15.48 0.88 -0.67
CA ARG A 293 -15.85 2.29 -0.62
C ARG A 293 -15.38 2.86 0.72
N SER A 294 -14.66 3.98 0.72
CA SER A 294 -14.19 4.71 1.92
C SER A 294 -13.07 4.01 2.74
N ARG A 295 -13.10 4.13 4.07
CA ARG A 295 -12.05 3.69 5.02
C ARG A 295 -12.06 2.18 5.31
N ALA A 296 -13.08 1.46 4.86
CA ALA A 296 -13.30 0.05 5.18
C ALA A 296 -12.13 -0.85 4.75
N GLY A 297 -11.52 -0.62 3.58
CA GLY A 297 -10.42 -1.47 3.10
C GLY A 297 -9.19 -1.45 4.01
N GLY A 298 -8.85 -0.28 4.56
CA GLY A 298 -7.76 -0.17 5.54
C GLY A 298 -8.07 -0.84 6.87
N LEU A 299 -9.35 -0.86 7.30
CA LEU A 299 -9.77 -1.58 8.51
C LEU A 299 -9.71 -3.09 8.31
N ILE A 300 -10.18 -3.60 7.16
CA ILE A 300 -10.11 -5.02 6.81
C ILE A 300 -8.66 -5.50 6.78
N ASN A 301 -7.78 -4.79 6.05
CA ASN A 301 -6.36 -5.17 5.96
C ASN A 301 -5.63 -5.10 7.32
N GLY A 302 -6.07 -4.24 8.24
CA GLY A 302 -5.51 -4.15 9.59
C GLY A 302 -6.02 -5.23 10.54
N PHE A 303 -7.29 -5.63 10.40
CA PHE A 303 -7.97 -6.54 11.32
C PHE A 303 -7.86 -8.02 10.89
N ALA A 304 -8.00 -8.31 9.60
CA ALA A 304 -8.06 -9.67 9.07
C ALA A 304 -6.83 -10.53 9.41
N PRO A 305 -5.58 -10.01 9.36
CA PRO A 305 -4.41 -10.84 9.67
C PRO A 305 -4.40 -11.38 11.09
N LEU A 306 -4.59 -10.51 12.09
CA LEU A 306 -4.52 -10.91 13.49
C LEU A 306 -5.76 -11.72 13.90
N SER A 307 -6.95 -11.33 13.43
CA SER A 307 -8.15 -12.11 13.71
C SER A 307 -8.11 -13.50 13.07
N GLY A 308 -7.56 -13.63 11.85
CA GLY A 308 -7.36 -14.93 11.18
C GLY A 308 -6.40 -15.83 11.95
N LEU A 309 -5.24 -15.30 12.37
CA LEU A 309 -4.29 -16.04 13.21
C LEU A 309 -4.91 -16.48 14.54
N ALA A 310 -5.72 -15.60 15.15
CA ALA A 310 -6.41 -15.92 16.40
C ALA A 310 -7.37 -17.10 16.23
N VAL A 311 -8.23 -17.04 15.20
CA VAL A 311 -9.18 -18.12 14.90
C VAL A 311 -8.46 -19.40 14.51
N GLY A 312 -7.42 -19.34 13.68
CA GLY A 312 -6.67 -20.53 13.26
C GLY A 312 -6.00 -21.26 14.42
N GLY A 313 -5.37 -20.53 15.34
CA GLY A 313 -4.77 -21.12 16.54
C GLY A 313 -5.81 -21.73 17.49
N LEU A 314 -6.90 -21.01 17.76
CA LEU A 314 -7.98 -21.46 18.64
C LEU A 314 -8.69 -22.69 18.08
N LEU A 315 -9.14 -22.61 16.83
CA LEU A 315 -9.88 -23.65 16.15
C LEU A 315 -9.06 -24.93 16.08
N SER A 316 -7.78 -24.83 15.73
CA SER A 316 -6.91 -26.00 15.62
C SER A 316 -6.63 -26.63 16.98
N GLY A 317 -6.32 -25.82 18.00
CA GLY A 317 -6.11 -26.32 19.37
C GLY A 317 -7.35 -26.96 19.98
N TRP A 318 -8.53 -26.43 19.65
CA TRP A 318 -9.81 -27.01 20.05
C TRP A 318 -10.08 -28.32 19.33
N LEU A 319 -10.02 -28.35 17.98
CA LEU A 319 -10.31 -29.52 17.16
C LEU A 319 -9.41 -30.72 17.47
N ILE A 320 -8.14 -30.51 17.86
CA ILE A 320 -7.24 -31.60 18.27
C ILE A 320 -7.83 -32.47 19.39
N GLN A 321 -8.75 -31.94 20.20
CA GLN A 321 -9.39 -32.67 21.29
C GLN A 321 -10.80 -33.16 20.95
N GLN A 322 -11.36 -32.77 19.81
CA GLN A 322 -12.75 -33.08 19.45
C GLN A 322 -12.88 -34.21 18.43
N VAL A 323 -11.84 -34.43 17.62
CA VAL A 323 -11.89 -35.38 16.50
C VAL A 323 -10.68 -36.32 16.50
N ALA A 324 -10.86 -37.51 15.94
CA ALA A 324 -9.83 -38.53 15.88
C ALA A 324 -8.66 -38.13 14.97
N ASP A 325 -8.94 -37.59 13.78
CA ASP A 325 -7.95 -37.03 12.87
C ASP A 325 -8.17 -35.52 12.65
N PRO A 326 -7.62 -34.67 13.54
CA PRO A 326 -7.77 -33.23 13.42
C PRO A 326 -6.99 -32.65 12.25
N ALA A 327 -5.87 -33.27 11.86
CA ALA A 327 -5.07 -32.81 10.74
C ALA A 327 -5.83 -33.00 9.42
N GLU A 328 -6.44 -34.17 9.22
CA GLU A 328 -7.27 -34.45 8.06
C GLU A 328 -8.42 -33.44 7.93
N LEU A 329 -9.18 -33.23 9.01
CA LEU A 329 -10.32 -32.31 8.99
C LEU A 329 -9.89 -30.87 8.71
N ILE A 330 -8.86 -30.37 9.40
CA ILE A 330 -8.42 -28.97 9.27
C ILE A 330 -7.86 -28.70 7.88
N PHE A 331 -6.95 -29.55 7.40
CA PHE A 331 -6.30 -29.32 6.12
C PHE A 331 -7.22 -29.60 4.93
N SER A 332 -8.11 -30.60 5.00
CA SER A 332 -9.11 -30.83 3.95
C SER A 332 -10.12 -29.68 3.85
N ALA A 333 -10.61 -29.16 4.99
CA ALA A 333 -11.51 -28.02 5.02
C ALA A 333 -10.86 -26.74 4.46
N LEU A 334 -9.60 -26.47 4.83
CA LEU A 334 -8.84 -25.34 4.29
C LEU A 334 -8.54 -25.53 2.79
N ALA A 335 -8.15 -26.73 2.34
CA ALA A 335 -7.94 -27.04 0.93
C ALA A 335 -9.23 -26.79 0.12
N ALA A 336 -10.36 -27.30 0.60
CA ALA A 336 -11.66 -27.07 -0.03
C ALA A 336 -12.03 -25.59 -0.06
N PHE A 337 -11.82 -24.86 1.04
CA PHE A 337 -12.05 -23.42 1.11
C PHE A 337 -11.23 -22.67 0.05
N PHE A 338 -9.92 -22.91 -0.03
CA PHE A 338 -9.06 -22.20 -0.99
C PHE A 338 -9.36 -22.58 -2.45
N ALA A 339 -9.70 -23.85 -2.72
CA ALA A 339 -10.11 -24.29 -4.06
C ALA A 339 -11.42 -23.63 -4.49
N ILE A 340 -12.42 -23.59 -3.61
CA ILE A 340 -13.71 -22.94 -3.86
C ILE A 340 -13.51 -21.42 -4.02
N ALA A 341 -12.73 -20.80 -3.13
CA ALA A 341 -12.40 -19.39 -3.21
C ALA A 341 -11.76 -19.06 -4.56
N ALA A 342 -10.76 -19.84 -5.01
CA ALA A 342 -10.13 -19.66 -6.32
C ALA A 342 -11.15 -19.69 -7.46
N GLY A 343 -12.09 -20.64 -7.44
CA GLY A 343 -13.19 -20.71 -8.40
C GLY A 343 -14.12 -19.49 -8.38
N LEU A 344 -14.44 -18.98 -7.19
CA LEU A 344 -15.25 -17.77 -7.02
C LEU A 344 -14.50 -16.50 -7.45
N THR A 345 -13.18 -16.40 -7.22
CA THR A 345 -12.35 -15.26 -7.65
C THR A 345 -12.28 -15.17 -9.18
N VAL A 346 -12.42 -16.27 -9.91
CA VAL A 346 -12.50 -16.21 -11.39
C VAL A 346 -13.73 -15.41 -11.86
N LEU A 347 -14.80 -15.40 -11.06
CA LEU A 347 -16.06 -14.70 -11.36
C LEU A 347 -16.00 -13.20 -11.07
N ILE A 348 -15.05 -12.72 -10.26
CA ILE A 348 -14.92 -11.28 -9.99
C ILE A 348 -14.22 -10.56 -11.16
N PRO A 349 -14.63 -9.33 -11.50
CA PRO A 349 -13.95 -8.53 -12.51
C PRO A 349 -12.50 -8.22 -12.12
N GLU A 350 -11.63 -8.08 -13.12
CA GLU A 350 -10.27 -7.58 -12.89
C GLU A 350 -10.33 -6.10 -12.48
N THR A 351 -9.65 -5.74 -11.39
CA THR A 351 -9.65 -4.37 -10.84
C THR A 351 -8.39 -3.60 -11.19
N SER A 352 -7.30 -4.29 -11.57
CA SER A 352 -6.04 -3.66 -11.94
C SER A 352 -6.12 -2.98 -13.31
N THR A 353 -5.56 -1.78 -13.42
CA THR A 353 -5.35 -1.10 -14.70
C THR A 353 -4.16 -1.63 -15.50
N MET A 354 -3.43 -2.62 -14.96
CA MET A 354 -2.26 -3.32 -15.53
C MET A 354 -1.16 -2.40 -16.09
N ARG A 355 0.02 -2.44 -15.48
CA ARG A 355 1.17 -1.64 -15.93
C ARG A 355 2.19 -2.50 -16.68
N PRO A 356 2.83 -1.98 -17.75
CA PRO A 356 3.95 -2.65 -18.40
C PRO A 356 5.11 -2.88 -17.42
N GLY A 357 5.85 -4.00 -17.56
CA GLY A 357 7.08 -4.24 -16.80
C GLY A 357 7.02 -5.32 -15.70
N ALA A 358 6.29 -6.41 -15.92
CA ALA A 358 6.21 -7.54 -14.97
C ALA A 358 7.58 -8.14 -14.61
N TRP A 359 8.48 -8.33 -15.58
CA TRP A 359 9.81 -8.89 -15.32
C TRP A 359 10.72 -7.99 -14.46
N PRO A 360 10.85 -6.68 -14.77
CA PRO A 360 11.57 -5.76 -13.89
C PRO A 360 11.02 -5.65 -12.47
N SER A 361 9.71 -5.88 -12.26
CA SER A 361 9.09 -5.77 -10.94
C SER A 361 9.44 -6.92 -10.00
N LEU A 362 9.92 -8.06 -10.55
CA LEU A 362 10.39 -9.19 -9.76
C LEU A 362 11.74 -8.94 -9.04
N LYS A 363 12.45 -7.87 -9.41
CA LYS A 363 13.73 -7.53 -8.79
C LYS A 363 13.49 -6.83 -7.45
N PRO A 364 13.89 -7.43 -6.31
CA PRO A 364 13.68 -6.81 -5.01
C PRO A 364 14.49 -5.51 -4.91
N ARG A 365 13.83 -4.44 -4.48
CA ARG A 365 14.47 -3.13 -4.24
C ARG A 365 14.22 -2.70 -2.80
N LEU A 366 15.30 -2.67 -2.03
CA LEU A 366 15.29 -2.17 -0.65
C LEU A 366 15.81 -0.74 -0.66
N SER A 367 15.03 0.17 -0.11
CA SER A 367 15.46 1.56 0.06
C SER A 367 14.72 2.19 1.23
N ILE A 368 15.50 2.79 2.12
CA ILE A 368 15.00 3.61 3.22
C ILE A 368 15.35 5.06 2.87
N PRO A 369 14.35 5.88 2.46
CA PRO A 369 14.56 7.28 2.14
C PRO A 369 15.23 8.01 3.30
N ALA A 370 16.15 8.92 3.00
CA ALA A 370 16.93 9.63 4.03
C ALA A 370 16.02 10.30 5.09
N ALA A 371 14.88 10.86 4.65
CA ALA A 371 13.88 11.48 5.53
C ALA A 371 13.24 10.50 6.53
N ALA A 372 13.14 9.21 6.20
CA ALA A 372 12.50 8.19 7.03
C ALA A 372 13.49 7.40 7.91
N ARG A 373 14.80 7.50 7.68
CA ARG A 373 15.84 6.68 8.36
C ARG A 373 15.81 6.82 9.87
N ARG A 374 15.68 8.06 10.37
CA ARG A 374 15.63 8.33 11.81
C ARG A 374 14.43 7.64 12.46
N THR A 375 13.24 7.84 11.93
CA THR A 375 12.02 7.21 12.43
C THR A 375 12.08 5.69 12.29
N PHE A 376 12.61 5.16 11.18
CA PHE A 376 12.80 3.72 10.98
C PHE A 376 13.72 3.11 12.05
N LEU A 377 14.89 3.71 12.29
CA LEU A 377 15.82 3.26 13.33
C LEU A 377 15.19 3.33 14.72
N ALA A 378 14.42 4.39 15.00
CA ALA A 378 13.73 4.52 16.28
C ALA A 378 12.65 3.43 16.48
N LEU A 379 11.97 3.01 15.42
CA LEU A 379 10.94 1.96 15.47
C LEU A 379 11.50 0.53 15.43
N THR A 380 12.74 0.36 14.96
CA THR A 380 13.35 -0.96 14.72
C THR A 380 13.36 -1.87 15.95
N PRO A 381 13.78 -1.45 17.15
CA PRO A 381 13.76 -2.33 18.32
C PRO A 381 12.34 -2.78 18.69
N GLY A 382 11.35 -1.89 18.59
CA GLY A 382 9.94 -2.23 18.82
C GLY A 382 9.42 -3.25 17.80
N LEU A 383 9.80 -3.11 16.53
CA LEU A 383 9.49 -4.10 15.49
C LEU A 383 10.17 -5.44 15.79
N ILE A 384 11.43 -5.45 16.22
CA ILE A 384 12.13 -6.70 16.56
C ILE A 384 11.42 -7.41 17.71
N ALA A 385 11.11 -6.71 18.81
CA ALA A 385 10.40 -7.30 19.95
C ALA A 385 9.02 -7.84 19.54
N LEU A 386 8.26 -7.07 18.77
CA LEU A 386 6.95 -7.46 18.25
C LEU A 386 7.02 -8.77 17.47
N TRP A 387 7.89 -8.86 16.47
CA TRP A 387 7.92 -10.01 15.57
C TRP A 387 8.59 -11.23 16.20
N ALA A 388 9.60 -11.03 17.06
CA ALA A 388 10.19 -12.11 17.85
C ALA A 388 9.17 -12.72 18.82
N LEU A 389 8.30 -11.90 19.44
CA LEU A 389 7.19 -12.39 20.25
C LEU A 389 6.21 -13.24 19.42
N GLY A 390 5.89 -12.84 18.19
CA GLY A 390 5.06 -13.64 17.29
C GLY A 390 5.69 -15.00 16.94
N GLY A 391 7.01 -15.00 16.67
CA GLY A 391 7.78 -16.23 16.41
C GLY A 391 7.78 -17.17 17.61
N LEU A 392 7.96 -16.63 18.82
CA LEU A 392 7.87 -17.38 20.08
C LEU A 392 6.51 -18.07 20.24
N TYR A 393 5.42 -17.32 20.03
CA TYR A 393 4.06 -17.83 20.23
C TYR A 393 3.63 -18.88 19.23
N LEU A 394 4.02 -18.73 17.97
CA LEU A 394 3.64 -19.71 16.96
C LEU A 394 4.46 -21.00 17.06
N SER A 395 5.67 -20.95 17.63
CA SER A 395 6.59 -22.08 17.67
C SER A 395 6.73 -22.76 19.05
N LEU A 396 7.23 -22.06 20.07
CA LEU A 396 7.65 -22.68 21.33
C LEU A 396 6.59 -22.65 22.43
N ILE A 397 5.59 -21.77 22.34
CA ILE A 397 4.54 -21.66 23.36
C ILE A 397 3.61 -22.88 23.42
N PRO A 398 3.13 -23.47 22.29
CA PRO A 398 2.31 -24.68 22.34
C PRO A 398 2.96 -25.86 23.10
N PRO A 399 4.23 -26.25 22.86
CA PRO A 399 4.87 -27.28 23.65
C PRO A 399 5.15 -26.85 25.11
N ALA A 400 5.33 -25.56 25.37
CA ALA A 400 5.55 -25.03 26.72
C ALA A 400 4.35 -25.27 27.66
N MET A 401 3.12 -25.31 27.13
CA MET A 401 1.91 -25.57 27.92
C MET A 401 2.02 -26.87 28.70
N GLY A 402 2.51 -27.94 28.06
CA GLY A 402 2.68 -29.24 28.71
C GLY A 402 3.92 -29.30 29.59
N SER A 403 5.07 -28.82 29.11
CA SER A 403 6.34 -29.04 29.81
C SER A 403 6.63 -28.06 30.97
N VAL A 404 6.08 -26.84 30.90
CA VAL A 404 6.30 -25.80 31.92
C VAL A 404 5.11 -25.70 32.87
N TYR A 405 3.89 -25.75 32.32
CA TYR A 405 2.66 -25.52 33.09
C TYR A 405 1.88 -26.81 33.40
N GLY A 406 2.32 -27.98 32.92
CA GLY A 406 1.65 -29.26 33.15
C GLY A 406 0.30 -29.41 32.43
N VAL A 407 -0.02 -28.54 31.47
CA VAL A 407 -1.30 -28.55 30.75
C VAL A 407 -1.12 -29.21 29.38
N HIS A 408 -1.57 -30.45 29.28
CA HIS A 408 -1.43 -31.26 28.06
C HIS A 408 -2.54 -31.03 27.02
N ALA A 409 -3.58 -30.27 27.36
CA ALA A 409 -4.65 -29.92 26.44
C ALA A 409 -4.13 -29.00 25.32
N ALA A 410 -4.24 -29.43 24.05
CA ALA A 410 -3.80 -28.64 22.89
C ALA A 410 -4.50 -27.27 22.79
N LEU A 411 -5.70 -27.15 23.36
CA LEU A 411 -6.44 -25.90 23.46
C LEU A 411 -5.67 -24.83 24.24
N ALA A 412 -4.84 -25.17 25.22
CA ALA A 412 -4.05 -24.16 25.95
C ALA A 412 -3.07 -23.43 25.02
N GLY A 413 -2.40 -24.16 24.13
CA GLY A 413 -1.51 -23.57 23.13
C GLY A 413 -2.29 -22.77 22.08
N GLY A 414 -3.44 -23.29 21.64
CA GLY A 414 -4.36 -22.58 20.76
C GLY A 414 -4.91 -21.29 21.37
N LEU A 415 -5.26 -21.30 22.67
CA LEU A 415 -5.70 -20.14 23.44
C LEU A 415 -4.60 -19.10 23.59
N ALA A 416 -3.35 -19.51 23.79
CA ALA A 416 -2.23 -18.57 23.89
C ALA A 416 -2.05 -17.80 22.57
N ILE A 417 -2.03 -18.51 21.44
CA ILE A 417 -1.97 -17.91 20.09
C ILE A 417 -3.20 -17.05 19.85
N GLY A 418 -4.39 -17.58 20.17
CA GLY A 418 -5.68 -16.92 20.06
C GLY A 418 -5.73 -15.59 20.78
N MET A 419 -5.40 -15.59 22.06
CA MET A 419 -5.48 -14.43 22.94
C MET A 419 -4.51 -13.33 22.51
N LEU A 420 -3.25 -13.67 22.21
CA LEU A 420 -2.26 -12.70 21.73
C LEU A 420 -2.77 -11.97 20.49
N ASN A 421 -3.26 -12.73 19.51
CA ASN A 421 -3.69 -12.18 18.24
C ASN A 421 -5.07 -11.48 18.31
N ALA A 422 -6.01 -12.00 19.10
CA ALA A 422 -7.33 -11.39 19.28
C ALA A 422 -7.23 -10.02 19.98
N THR A 423 -6.47 -9.94 21.07
CA THR A 423 -6.20 -8.67 21.75
C THR A 423 -5.42 -7.71 20.85
N GLY A 424 -4.49 -8.23 20.03
CA GLY A 424 -3.80 -7.47 19.00
C GLY A 424 -4.71 -6.97 17.86
N ALA A 425 -5.76 -7.70 17.50
CA ALA A 425 -6.73 -7.24 16.51
C ALA A 425 -7.63 -6.11 17.07
N ILE A 426 -7.99 -6.20 18.36
CA ILE A 426 -8.91 -5.26 19.03
C ILE A 426 -8.21 -3.96 19.47
N ALA A 427 -6.99 -4.05 20.03
CA ALA A 427 -6.31 -2.90 20.61
C ALA A 427 -6.15 -1.70 19.65
N PRO A 428 -5.76 -1.88 18.36
CA PRO A 428 -5.69 -0.78 17.40
C PRO A 428 -7.01 -0.08 17.12
N LEU A 429 -8.14 -0.80 17.25
CA LEU A 429 -9.48 -0.25 17.08
C LEU A 429 -9.86 0.65 18.26
N VAL A 430 -9.57 0.18 19.49
CA VAL A 430 -9.79 0.95 20.73
C VAL A 430 -8.90 2.19 20.76
N LEU A 431 -7.64 2.07 20.33
CA LEU A 431 -6.66 3.15 20.31
C LEU A 431 -6.69 3.97 19.01
N ALA A 432 -7.69 3.78 18.14
CA ALA A 432 -7.73 4.38 16.80
C ALA A 432 -7.78 5.92 16.82
N ARG A 433 -8.23 6.53 17.92
CA ARG A 433 -8.29 7.99 18.11
C ARG A 433 -6.96 8.61 18.50
N LEU A 434 -5.97 7.81 18.92
CA LEU A 434 -4.66 8.31 19.34
C LEU A 434 -3.71 8.49 18.15
N GLN A 435 -2.75 9.40 18.30
CA GLN A 435 -1.67 9.58 17.32
C GLN A 435 -0.80 8.31 17.19
N PRO A 436 -0.36 7.92 15.98
CA PRO A 436 0.44 6.71 15.76
C PRO A 436 1.71 6.60 16.61
N GLN A 437 2.38 7.74 16.90
CA GLN A 437 3.56 7.79 17.77
C GLN A 437 3.20 7.35 19.20
N THR A 438 2.06 7.82 19.72
CA THR A 438 1.56 7.46 21.05
C THR A 438 1.19 5.98 21.12
N VAL A 439 0.47 5.48 20.10
CA VAL A 439 0.06 4.07 20.02
C VAL A 439 1.29 3.15 19.97
N THR A 440 2.37 3.57 19.33
CA THR A 440 3.60 2.77 19.27
C THR A 440 4.36 2.74 20.60
N VAL A 441 4.40 3.85 21.34
CA VAL A 441 4.97 3.86 22.70
C VAL A 441 4.17 2.97 23.64
N ILE A 442 2.83 3.08 23.62
CA ILE A 442 1.94 2.19 24.39
C ILE A 442 2.18 0.74 23.97
N GLY A 443 2.28 0.49 22.66
CA GLY A 443 2.54 -0.82 22.09
C GLY A 443 3.80 -1.48 22.63
N SER A 444 4.95 -0.80 22.47
CA SER A 444 6.25 -1.29 22.94
C SER A 444 6.30 -1.46 24.46
N ALA A 445 5.69 -0.55 25.23
CA ALA A 445 5.65 -0.65 26.69
C ALA A 445 4.81 -1.86 27.15
N ALA A 446 3.67 -2.11 26.48
CA ALA A 446 2.82 -3.26 26.76
C ALA A 446 3.49 -4.58 26.35
N ILE A 447 4.27 -4.64 25.26
CA ILE A 447 5.10 -5.81 24.94
C ILE A 447 6.14 -6.05 26.04
N ALA A 448 6.79 -5.00 26.54
CA ALA A 448 7.77 -5.13 27.63
C ALA A 448 7.13 -5.68 28.91
N LEU A 449 6.02 -5.08 29.35
CA LEU A 449 5.29 -5.52 30.54
C LEU A 449 4.75 -6.94 30.38
N GLY A 450 4.10 -7.25 29.25
CA GLY A 450 3.57 -8.58 28.98
C GLY A 450 4.67 -9.65 28.93
N SER A 451 5.82 -9.35 28.33
CA SER A 451 6.98 -10.25 28.30
C SER A 451 7.58 -10.46 29.69
N LEU A 452 7.58 -9.44 30.54
CA LEU A 452 8.02 -9.54 31.94
C LEU A 452 7.08 -10.46 32.75
N LEU A 453 5.76 -10.30 32.56
CA LEU A 453 4.76 -11.17 33.19
C LEU A 453 4.89 -12.62 32.70
N ILE A 454 5.17 -12.83 31.40
CA ILE A 454 5.46 -14.16 30.85
C ILE A 454 6.73 -14.73 31.49
N ALA A 455 7.82 -13.97 31.61
CA ALA A 455 9.04 -14.42 32.29
C ALA A 455 8.76 -14.82 33.75
N ALA A 456 8.01 -13.99 34.49
CA ALA A 456 7.61 -14.30 35.86
C ALA A 456 6.71 -15.55 35.94
N SER A 457 5.83 -15.76 34.96
CA SER A 457 4.99 -16.95 34.87
C SER A 457 5.78 -18.25 34.69
N VAL A 458 6.92 -18.20 33.99
CA VAL A 458 7.80 -19.35 33.79
C VAL A 458 8.48 -19.73 35.11
N VAL A 459 8.94 -18.75 35.89
CA VAL A 459 9.58 -18.98 37.20
C VAL A 459 8.57 -19.48 38.25
N THR A 460 7.38 -18.89 38.26
CA THR A 460 6.31 -19.25 39.22
C THR A 460 5.47 -20.45 38.77
N THR A 461 5.68 -20.95 37.55
CA THR A 461 4.84 -21.97 36.89
C THR A 461 3.34 -21.63 36.84
N SER A 462 2.99 -20.33 36.92
CA SER A 462 1.60 -19.87 36.98
C SER A 462 1.00 -19.65 35.58
N ILE A 463 0.12 -20.54 35.15
CA ILE A 463 -0.58 -20.40 33.85
C ILE A 463 -1.49 -19.17 33.79
N VAL A 464 -2.07 -18.76 34.92
CA VAL A 464 -2.88 -17.53 35.00
C VAL A 464 -2.02 -16.32 34.70
N LEU A 465 -0.84 -16.23 35.33
CA LEU A 465 0.10 -15.14 35.09
C LEU A 465 0.58 -15.12 33.63
N PHE A 466 0.77 -16.30 33.02
CA PHE A 466 1.10 -16.44 31.60
C PHE A 466 0.02 -15.82 30.70
N PHE A 467 -1.26 -16.12 30.93
CA PHE A 467 -2.35 -15.57 30.12
C PHE A 467 -2.59 -14.08 30.38
N VAL A 468 -2.41 -13.60 31.61
CA VAL A 468 -2.42 -12.15 31.90
C VAL A 468 -1.29 -11.44 31.13
N GLY A 469 -0.08 -12.02 31.15
CA GLY A 469 1.05 -11.52 30.36
C GLY A 469 0.77 -11.56 28.86
N THR A 470 0.15 -12.63 28.36
CA THR A 470 -0.27 -12.80 26.96
C THR A 470 -1.25 -11.71 26.52
N PHE A 471 -2.26 -11.43 27.35
CA PHE A 471 -3.24 -10.38 27.09
C PHE A 471 -2.58 -9.00 26.95
N VAL A 472 -1.71 -8.65 27.90
CA VAL A 472 -0.98 -7.37 27.89
C VAL A 472 -0.03 -7.29 26.70
N ALA A 473 0.72 -8.37 26.44
CA ALA A 473 1.63 -8.46 25.30
C ALA A 473 0.88 -8.33 23.97
N GLY A 474 -0.33 -8.88 23.85
CA GLY A 474 -1.15 -8.83 22.65
C GLY A 474 -1.73 -7.45 22.36
N ILE A 475 -2.14 -6.69 23.39
CA ILE A 475 -2.44 -5.24 23.25
C ILE A 475 -1.24 -4.52 22.64
N GLY A 476 -0.05 -4.84 23.16
CA GLY A 476 1.20 -4.31 22.67
C GLY A 476 1.48 -4.69 21.20
N PHE A 477 1.28 -5.96 20.90
CA PHE A 477 1.50 -6.59 19.60
C PHE A 477 0.72 -5.87 18.50
N GLY A 478 -0.60 -5.79 18.66
CA GLY A 478 -1.49 -5.14 17.69
C GLY A 478 -1.21 -3.67 17.48
N SER A 479 -0.99 -2.95 18.60
CA SER A 479 -0.78 -1.50 18.61
C SER A 479 0.49 -1.13 17.84
N ALA A 480 1.60 -1.81 18.13
CA ALA A 480 2.87 -1.60 17.43
C ALA A 480 2.80 -2.04 15.96
N PHE A 481 2.18 -3.20 15.67
CA PHE A 481 1.96 -3.72 14.32
C PHE A 481 1.20 -2.73 13.44
N SER A 482 0.12 -2.15 13.96
CA SER A 482 -0.73 -1.22 13.20
C SER A 482 -0.15 0.18 13.10
N ALA A 483 0.56 0.67 14.12
CA ALA A 483 1.01 2.06 14.18
C ALA A 483 2.36 2.31 13.48
N SER A 484 3.28 1.33 13.48
CA SER A 484 4.63 1.52 12.92
C SER A 484 4.63 1.81 11.41
N PRO A 485 3.88 1.06 10.56
CA PRO A 485 3.85 1.35 9.13
C PRO A 485 3.18 2.69 8.81
N ARG A 486 2.19 3.12 9.61
CA ARG A 486 1.51 4.42 9.43
C ARG A 486 2.44 5.61 9.64
N GLN A 487 3.36 5.51 10.60
CA GLN A 487 4.37 6.56 10.83
C GLN A 487 5.32 6.69 9.64
N LEU A 488 5.78 5.55 9.10
CA LEU A 488 6.73 5.53 7.98
C LEU A 488 6.05 5.88 6.65
N ALA A 489 4.76 5.57 6.50
CA ALA A 489 3.96 5.92 5.34
C ALA A 489 3.86 7.45 5.11
N ALA A 490 4.04 8.27 6.15
CA ALA A 490 4.03 9.73 6.04
C ALA A 490 5.24 10.31 5.28
N PHE A 491 6.33 9.55 5.17
CA PHE A 491 7.58 10.00 4.55
C PHE A 491 7.79 9.47 3.11
N VAL A 492 6.85 8.68 2.59
CA VAL A 492 7.01 7.97 1.31
C VAL A 492 5.93 8.35 0.32
N THR A 493 6.34 8.59 -0.92
CA THR A 493 5.43 8.79 -2.06
C THR A 493 4.95 7.43 -2.58
N ALA A 494 3.94 7.42 -3.45
CA ALA A 494 3.44 6.18 -4.05
C ALA A 494 4.53 5.35 -4.76
N SER A 495 5.57 6.00 -5.31
CA SER A 495 6.66 5.33 -6.02
C SER A 495 7.72 4.69 -5.13
N THR A 496 7.92 5.20 -3.90
CA THR A 496 8.93 4.66 -2.96
C THR A 496 8.32 3.84 -1.83
N ARG A 497 6.99 3.84 -1.69
CA ARG A 497 6.25 3.08 -0.67
C ARG A 497 6.63 1.60 -0.65
N ALA A 498 6.62 0.92 -1.80
CA ALA A 498 6.93 -0.51 -1.87
C ALA A 498 8.32 -0.87 -1.30
N GLN A 499 9.34 -0.04 -1.60
CA GLN A 499 10.72 -0.28 -1.15
C GLN A 499 10.89 -0.08 0.36
N MET A 500 10.15 0.87 0.93
CA MET A 500 10.14 1.12 2.36
C MET A 500 9.45 -0.01 3.13
N PHE A 501 8.29 -0.45 2.66
CA PHE A 501 7.57 -1.57 3.27
C PHE A 501 8.36 -2.88 3.16
N ALA A 502 9.02 -3.13 2.02
CA ALA A 502 9.96 -4.23 1.87
C ALA A 502 11.06 -4.24 2.95
N SER A 503 11.62 -3.06 3.27
CA SER A 503 12.64 -2.92 4.33
C SER A 503 12.07 -3.23 5.73
N ILE A 504 10.82 -2.81 6.01
CA ILE A 504 10.11 -3.18 7.25
C ILE A 504 9.92 -4.69 7.33
N TYR A 505 9.48 -5.32 6.25
CA TYR A 505 9.24 -6.77 6.22
C TYR A 505 10.51 -7.60 6.39
N VAL A 506 11.64 -7.18 5.82
CA VAL A 506 12.93 -7.85 6.04
C VAL A 506 13.27 -7.88 7.53
N VAL A 507 13.22 -6.74 8.22
CA VAL A 507 13.47 -6.68 9.67
C VAL A 507 12.46 -7.53 10.44
N SER A 508 11.19 -7.44 10.06
CA SER A 508 10.09 -8.14 10.70
C SER A 508 10.23 -9.65 10.64
N TYR A 509 10.39 -10.23 9.44
CA TYR A 509 10.50 -11.68 9.27
C TYR A 509 11.85 -12.25 9.71
N ALA A 510 12.92 -11.45 9.67
CA ALA A 510 14.19 -11.82 10.31
C ALA A 510 14.04 -11.91 11.83
N ALA A 511 13.40 -10.93 12.47
CA ALA A 511 13.11 -10.93 13.89
C ALA A 511 12.10 -12.02 14.30
N PHE A 512 11.19 -12.40 13.41
CA PHE A 512 10.29 -13.52 13.62
C PHE A 512 11.02 -14.87 13.63
N SER A 513 11.98 -15.06 12.71
CA SER A 513 12.57 -16.37 12.43
C SER A 513 13.86 -16.64 13.18
N ILE A 514 14.81 -15.70 13.16
CA ILE A 514 16.17 -15.92 13.70
C ILE A 514 16.13 -16.21 15.21
N PRO A 515 15.47 -15.39 16.06
CA PRO A 515 15.39 -15.66 17.48
C PRO A 515 14.67 -16.97 17.79
N ALA A 516 13.60 -17.31 17.06
CA ALA A 516 12.87 -18.56 17.24
C ALA A 516 13.74 -19.79 16.91
N VAL A 517 14.47 -19.76 15.80
CA VAL A 517 15.39 -20.85 15.43
C VAL A 517 16.50 -21.01 16.48
N LEU A 518 17.15 -19.91 16.86
CA LEU A 518 18.18 -19.92 17.91
C LEU A 518 17.63 -20.50 19.22
N ALA A 519 16.46 -20.04 19.64
CA ALA A 519 15.81 -20.57 20.83
C ALA A 519 15.53 -22.08 20.70
N GLY A 520 14.97 -22.53 19.58
CA GLY A 520 14.74 -23.96 19.31
C GLY A 520 16.02 -24.79 19.41
N THR A 521 17.16 -24.28 18.93
CA THR A 521 18.47 -24.96 19.06
C THR A 521 18.97 -25.00 20.50
N PHE A 522 18.64 -24.01 21.33
CA PHE A 522 19.02 -23.94 22.74
C PHE A 522 18.13 -24.77 23.66
N VAL A 523 16.95 -25.22 23.20
CA VAL A 523 16.09 -26.11 23.98
C VAL A 523 16.76 -27.44 24.30
N GLN A 524 17.53 -28.02 23.36
CA GLN A 524 18.19 -29.31 23.59
C GLN A 524 19.26 -29.24 24.71
N PRO A 525 20.24 -28.30 24.70
CA PRO A 525 21.26 -28.22 25.74
C PRO A 525 20.77 -27.63 27.07
N PHE A 526 19.82 -26.70 27.06
CA PHE A 526 19.44 -25.93 28.27
C PHE A 526 18.02 -26.19 28.79
N GLY A 527 17.24 -26.99 28.06
CA GLY A 527 15.82 -27.23 28.37
C GLY A 527 14.90 -26.09 27.90
N LEU A 528 13.59 -26.40 27.81
CA LEU A 528 12.60 -25.46 27.31
C LEU A 528 12.36 -24.30 28.30
N THR A 529 12.28 -24.56 29.60
CA THR A 529 12.04 -23.54 30.65
C THR A 529 13.09 -22.44 30.63
N SER A 530 14.39 -22.80 30.68
CA SER A 530 15.51 -21.84 30.64
C SER A 530 15.52 -21.04 29.34
N THR A 531 15.27 -21.72 28.21
CA THR A 531 15.20 -21.08 26.89
C THR A 531 14.08 -20.04 26.83
N LEU A 532 12.88 -20.39 27.32
CA LEU A 532 11.74 -19.48 27.34
C LEU A 532 11.99 -18.28 28.26
N LEU A 533 12.62 -18.49 29.42
CA LEU A 533 12.94 -17.41 30.34
C LEU A 533 13.92 -16.41 29.70
N VAL A 534 15.02 -16.90 29.10
CA VAL A 534 16.00 -16.06 28.41
C VAL A 534 15.36 -15.34 27.22
N PHE A 535 14.50 -16.02 26.45
CA PHE A 535 13.77 -15.40 25.34
C PHE A 535 12.88 -14.26 25.84
N ALA A 536 12.05 -14.51 26.86
CA ALA A 536 11.13 -13.54 27.42
C ALA A 536 11.87 -12.32 28.01
N LEU A 537 12.97 -12.54 28.74
CA LEU A 537 13.80 -11.45 29.26
C LEU A 537 14.48 -10.65 28.13
N SER A 538 14.93 -11.32 27.08
CA SER A 538 15.48 -10.64 25.89
C SER A 538 14.41 -9.76 25.23
N LEU A 539 13.17 -10.23 25.13
CA LEU A 539 12.04 -9.43 24.65
C LEU A 539 11.77 -8.20 25.53
N VAL A 540 11.87 -8.33 26.87
CA VAL A 540 11.73 -7.18 27.79
C VAL A 540 12.77 -6.11 27.44
N VAL A 541 14.05 -6.48 27.34
CA VAL A 541 15.13 -5.54 27.04
C VAL A 541 14.91 -4.83 25.70
N VAL A 542 14.61 -5.59 24.64
CA VAL A 542 14.42 -5.04 23.30
C VAL A 542 13.15 -4.18 23.22
N ALA A 543 12.08 -4.54 23.92
CA ALA A 543 10.85 -3.77 23.97
C ALA A 543 11.00 -2.48 24.81
N LEU A 544 11.77 -2.50 25.90
CA LEU A 544 12.13 -1.30 26.66
C LEU A 544 12.97 -0.34 25.81
N LEU A 545 13.94 -0.87 25.06
CA LEU A 545 14.70 -0.08 24.09
C LEU A 545 13.77 0.54 23.04
N GLY A 546 12.85 -0.25 22.49
CA GLY A 546 11.84 0.24 21.52
C GLY A 546 10.91 1.31 22.11
N THR A 547 10.59 1.22 23.40
CA THR A 547 9.82 2.23 24.12
C THR A 547 10.62 3.53 24.26
N ALA A 548 11.88 3.43 24.69
CA ALA A 548 12.77 4.57 24.87
C ALA A 548 13.02 5.32 23.55
N THR A 549 13.33 4.60 22.47
CA THR A 549 13.57 5.19 21.15
C THR A 549 12.30 5.81 20.56
N SER A 550 11.14 5.16 20.71
CA SER A 550 9.85 5.71 20.26
C SER A 550 9.46 6.97 21.04
N LEU A 551 9.76 7.03 22.33
CA LEU A 551 9.52 8.21 23.17
C LEU A 551 10.43 9.38 22.77
N ALA A 552 11.71 9.10 22.51
CA ALA A 552 12.67 10.10 22.03
C ALA A 552 12.23 10.69 20.68
N GLU A 553 11.77 9.86 19.75
CA GLU A 553 11.27 10.31 18.45
C GLU A 553 10.00 11.15 18.60
N ARG A 554 9.08 10.75 19.47
CA ARG A 554 7.86 11.52 19.78
C ARG A 554 8.18 12.89 20.37
N ARG A 555 9.18 12.99 21.24
CA ARG A 555 9.65 14.27 21.81
C ARG A 555 10.25 15.18 20.73
N ALA A 556 11.08 14.62 19.84
CA ALA A 556 11.71 15.38 18.76
C ALA A 556 10.71 15.88 17.70
N ALA A 557 9.62 15.16 17.49
CA ALA A 557 8.53 15.61 16.63
C ALA A 557 7.77 16.81 17.23
N ARG A 558 7.63 16.87 18.56
CA ARG A 558 6.98 18.00 19.26
C ARG A 558 7.83 19.27 19.24
N THR A 559 9.14 19.17 19.41
CA THR A 559 10.04 20.34 19.39
C THR A 559 10.20 20.98 18.00
N LYS A 560 9.88 20.26 16.93
CA LYS A 560 9.88 20.78 15.55
C LYS A 560 8.60 21.53 15.15
N MET A 561 7.62 21.68 16.03
CA MET A 561 6.55 22.67 15.87
C MET A 561 6.98 23.95 16.60
N PRO A 562 7.75 24.86 15.97
CA PRO A 562 7.89 26.19 16.51
C PRO A 562 6.53 26.87 16.52
N ASP A 563 6.33 27.61 17.59
CA ASP A 563 5.17 28.40 17.94
C ASP A 563 4.78 29.34 16.79
N LEU A 564 3.88 28.88 15.91
CA LEU A 564 3.15 29.76 14.98
C LEU A 564 2.16 30.68 15.73
N GLY A 565 2.13 30.61 17.07
CA GLY A 565 1.28 31.43 17.94
C GLY A 565 1.86 32.78 18.35
N VAL A 566 3.16 33.05 18.16
CA VAL A 566 3.76 34.31 18.65
C VAL A 566 3.76 35.42 17.58
N GLY A 567 3.86 35.08 16.29
CA GLY A 567 3.88 36.10 15.21
C GLY A 567 2.53 36.78 14.90
N LEU A 568 1.41 36.23 15.38
CA LEU A 568 0.07 36.80 15.16
C LEU A 568 -0.42 37.67 16.33
N ARG A 569 0.25 37.63 17.50
CA ARG A 569 -0.07 38.54 18.61
C ARG A 569 0.55 39.93 18.44
N ASP A 570 1.75 40.01 17.86
CA ASP A 570 2.43 41.31 17.67
C ASP A 570 1.85 42.12 16.49
N SER A 571 1.27 41.45 15.48
CA SER A 571 0.61 42.14 14.37
C SER A 571 -0.77 42.70 14.74
N ALA A 572 -1.42 42.18 15.79
CA ALA A 572 -2.71 42.69 16.26
C ALA A 572 -2.57 43.87 17.25
N HIS A 573 -1.40 44.02 17.89
CA HIS A 573 -1.17 45.12 18.83
C HIS A 573 -0.67 46.40 18.14
N ASN A 574 0.03 46.30 17.01
CA ASN A 574 0.48 47.47 16.23
C ASN A 574 -0.59 48.06 15.28
N SER A 575 -1.76 47.43 15.14
CA SER A 575 -2.87 47.95 14.32
C SER A 575 -3.93 48.70 15.11
N ILE A 576 -3.78 48.85 16.44
CA ILE A 576 -4.77 49.53 17.31
C ILE A 576 -4.25 50.89 17.82
N THR A 577 -2.97 51.22 17.65
CA THR A 577 -2.38 52.52 18.03
C THR A 577 -2.15 53.48 16.85
N ALA A 578 -2.72 53.17 15.68
CA ALA A 578 -2.75 54.08 14.54
C ALA A 578 -4.18 54.23 14.02
N LYS A 579 -5.05 54.84 14.83
CA LYS A 579 -6.30 55.48 14.38
C LYS A 579 -6.71 56.59 15.34
#